data_AF-A0A6N3X1T8-F1
#
_entry.id   AF-A0A6N3X1T8-F1
#
_cell.length_a   1.000
_cell.length_b   1.000
_cell.length_c   1.000
_cell.angle_alpha   90.00
_cell.angle_beta   90.00
_cell.angle_gamma   90.00
#
_symmetry.space_group_name_H-M   'P 1'
#
loop_
_entity.id
_entity.type
_entity.pdbx_description
1 polymer ?
#
loop_
_entity_poly.entity_id
_entity_poly.type
_entity_poly.pdbx_seq_one_letter_code
_entity_poly.pdbx_strand_id
1 'polypeptide(L)'
;EHGGQTIYAGGDDVLAMHPLPEALCCATRLAKCYRQAFENHADATLSATVLFAHVRSPLIAVINEAHRLLDNVAKDENGRDSLAVGILKSGELNCQWVTTWRREQRDAVACLNDLVTFLKSSATEPCLSSAIVYRIRSTLSRLCEQHLWCPGSWGEMPAGLDVPALLRAEIGHSLEIRTGEDHMDTHTADLTDRVWHLMQRSPAPSSNKTTKACCGKVKVGLDALLLARFLARTVNGEADA
;
A
#
# COMPACT_ATOMS: atom_id res chain seq x y z
N GLU A 1 -14.43 -12.28 -15.08
CA GLU A 1 -14.79 -11.03 -14.36
C GLU A 1 -13.67 -9.99 -14.39
N HIS A 2 -12.40 -10.36 -14.16
CA HIS A 2 -11.32 -9.37 -14.06
C HIS A 2 -10.29 -9.41 -15.21
N GLY A 3 -10.32 -10.42 -16.09
CA GLY A 3 -9.43 -10.45 -17.28
C GLY A 3 -8.04 -11.03 -17.04
N GLY A 4 -7.83 -11.72 -15.91
CA GLY A 4 -6.66 -12.57 -15.69
C GLY A 4 -6.87 -14.04 -16.07
N GLN A 5 -5.78 -14.80 -15.97
CA GLN A 5 -5.71 -16.23 -16.21
C GLN A 5 -5.36 -16.97 -14.91
N THR A 6 -6.23 -17.87 -14.48
CA THR A 6 -5.93 -18.79 -13.37
C THR A 6 -4.93 -19.85 -13.83
N ILE A 7 -3.88 -20.06 -13.05
CA ILE A 7 -2.86 -21.09 -13.25
C ILE A 7 -3.14 -22.29 -12.34
N TYR A 8 -3.50 -22.00 -11.08
CA TYR A 8 -3.80 -23.02 -10.07
C TYR A 8 -4.93 -22.54 -9.16
N ALA A 9 -5.80 -23.47 -8.78
CA ALA A 9 -6.86 -23.27 -7.79
C ALA A 9 -7.10 -24.60 -7.06
N GLY A 10 -6.50 -24.75 -5.88
CA GLY A 10 -6.47 -25.99 -5.10
C GLY A 10 -7.57 -26.12 -4.05
N GLY A 11 -8.47 -25.15 -3.98
CA GLY A 11 -9.44 -25.02 -2.89
C GLY A 11 -9.19 -23.72 -2.14
N ASP A 12 -8.30 -23.76 -1.16
CA ASP A 12 -7.89 -22.59 -0.36
C ASP A 12 -6.75 -21.78 -1.01
N ASP A 13 -5.86 -22.42 -1.76
CA ASP A 13 -4.76 -21.77 -2.47
C ASP A 13 -5.09 -21.45 -3.94
N VAL A 14 -4.69 -20.26 -4.39
CA VAL A 14 -4.89 -19.77 -5.77
C VAL A 14 -3.62 -19.11 -6.30
N LEU A 15 -3.27 -19.41 -7.55
CA LEU A 15 -2.29 -18.66 -8.34
C LEU A 15 -2.93 -18.21 -9.64
N ALA A 16 -2.90 -16.90 -9.91
CA ALA A 16 -3.41 -16.31 -11.13
C ALA A 16 -2.48 -15.21 -11.63
N MET A 17 -2.41 -15.04 -12.95
CA MET A 17 -1.75 -13.91 -13.60
C MET A 17 -2.80 -12.92 -14.08
N HIS A 18 -2.51 -11.63 -13.92
CA HIS A 18 -3.53 -10.61 -14.07
C HIS A 18 -2.97 -9.31 -14.68
N PRO A 19 -3.72 -8.63 -15.57
CA PRO A 19 -3.38 -7.26 -15.94
C PRO A 19 -3.43 -6.34 -14.71
N LEU A 20 -2.55 -5.34 -14.70
CA LEU A 20 -2.31 -4.44 -13.57
C LEU A 20 -3.58 -3.78 -13.00
N PRO A 21 -4.49 -3.20 -13.80
CA PRO A 21 -5.64 -2.44 -13.25
C PRO A 21 -6.59 -3.29 -12.40
N GLU A 22 -6.67 -4.60 -12.69
CA GLU A 22 -7.69 -5.48 -12.14
C GLU A 22 -7.16 -6.43 -11.05
N ALA A 23 -5.85 -6.52 -10.88
CA ALA A 23 -5.22 -7.48 -9.96
C ALA A 23 -5.66 -7.28 -8.50
N LEU A 24 -5.67 -6.03 -8.01
CA LEU A 24 -6.07 -5.72 -6.63
C LEU A 24 -7.58 -5.90 -6.40
N CYS A 25 -8.40 -5.57 -7.41
CA CYS A 25 -9.84 -5.79 -7.38
C CYS A 25 -10.17 -7.28 -7.31
N CYS A 26 -9.51 -8.10 -8.15
CA CYS A 26 -9.65 -9.54 -8.14
C CYS A 26 -9.25 -10.13 -6.78
N ALA A 27 -8.10 -9.74 -6.22
CA ALA A 27 -7.64 -10.19 -4.91
C ALA A 27 -8.65 -9.86 -3.79
N THR A 28 -9.20 -8.63 -3.81
CA THR A 28 -10.23 -8.19 -2.87
C THR A 28 -11.51 -9.02 -3.00
N ARG A 29 -11.92 -9.30 -4.24
CA ARG A 29 -13.12 -10.11 -4.52
C ARG A 29 -12.94 -11.55 -4.05
N LEU A 30 -11.77 -12.15 -4.27
CA LEU A 30 -11.41 -13.48 -3.78
C LEU A 30 -11.49 -13.54 -2.24
N ALA A 31 -10.92 -12.57 -1.53
CA ALA A 31 -11.01 -12.51 -0.07
C ALA A 31 -12.45 -12.40 0.44
N LYS A 32 -13.30 -11.61 -0.24
CA LYS A 32 -14.73 -11.50 0.07
C LYS A 32 -15.48 -12.81 -0.20
N CYS A 33 -15.25 -13.44 -1.36
CA CYS A 33 -15.81 -14.74 -1.72
C CYS A 33 -15.43 -15.81 -0.70
N TYR A 34 -14.16 -15.87 -0.32
CA TYR A 34 -13.66 -16.84 0.65
C TYR A 34 -14.36 -16.67 2.00
N ARG A 35 -14.38 -15.45 2.55
CA ARG A 35 -15.06 -15.17 3.83
C ARG A 35 -16.55 -15.50 3.78
N GLN A 36 -17.22 -15.26 2.65
CA GLN A 36 -18.62 -15.61 2.46
C GLN A 36 -18.84 -17.13 2.40
N ALA A 37 -17.98 -17.86 1.68
CA ALA A 37 -18.06 -19.32 1.61
C ALA A 37 -17.85 -19.99 2.98
N PHE A 38 -17.12 -19.33 3.87
CA PHE A 38 -16.83 -19.78 5.23
C PHE A 38 -17.52 -18.93 6.31
N GLU A 39 -18.71 -18.37 6.05
CA GLU A 39 -19.41 -17.48 6.98
C GLU A 39 -19.63 -18.08 8.39
N ASN A 40 -19.72 -19.42 8.48
CA ASN A 40 -19.87 -20.16 9.75
C ASN A 40 -18.52 -20.50 10.43
N HIS A 41 -17.39 -20.06 9.85
CA HIS A 41 -16.04 -20.30 10.36
C HIS A 41 -15.31 -18.96 10.50
N ALA A 42 -15.46 -18.30 11.65
CA ALA A 42 -14.87 -16.99 11.90
C ALA A 42 -13.33 -16.93 11.72
N ASP A 43 -12.65 -18.06 11.91
CA ASP A 43 -11.19 -18.16 11.75
C ASP A 43 -10.74 -18.35 10.28
N ALA A 44 -11.67 -18.63 9.38
CA ALA A 44 -11.39 -18.81 7.96
C ALA A 44 -11.13 -17.46 7.28
N THR A 45 -9.86 -17.14 7.11
CA THR A 45 -9.38 -15.90 6.49
C THR A 45 -8.51 -16.20 5.29
N LEU A 46 -8.48 -15.27 4.32
CA LEU A 46 -7.59 -15.36 3.17
C LEU A 46 -6.43 -14.38 3.38
N SER A 47 -5.20 -14.83 3.16
CA SER A 47 -4.07 -13.90 2.98
C SER A 47 -3.62 -13.99 1.53
N ALA A 48 -3.24 -12.87 0.93
CA ALA A 48 -2.87 -12.83 -0.47
C ALA A 48 -1.67 -11.93 -0.72
N THR A 49 -0.97 -12.21 -1.82
CA THR A 49 0.04 -11.33 -2.38
C THR A 49 -0.34 -10.94 -3.81
N VAL A 50 -0.20 -9.66 -4.12
CA VAL A 50 -0.21 -9.14 -5.49
C VAL A 50 1.18 -8.58 -5.81
N LEU A 51 1.91 -9.23 -6.69
CA LEU A 51 3.25 -8.80 -7.10
C LEU A 51 3.21 -8.29 -8.54
N PHE A 52 3.51 -6.99 -8.71
CA PHE A 52 3.71 -6.41 -10.02
C PHE A 52 5.15 -6.63 -10.46
N ALA A 53 5.34 -7.23 -11.64
CA ALA A 53 6.66 -7.47 -12.22
C ALA A 53 6.64 -7.19 -13.72
N HIS A 54 7.81 -6.89 -14.29
CA HIS A 54 7.96 -6.76 -15.73
C HIS A 54 7.75 -8.12 -16.43
N VAL A 55 7.15 -8.11 -17.63
CA VAL A 55 6.85 -9.35 -18.39
C VAL A 55 8.09 -10.18 -18.72
N ARG A 56 9.28 -9.56 -18.75
CA ARG A 56 10.57 -10.23 -18.97
C ARG A 56 11.28 -10.69 -17.69
N SER A 57 10.71 -10.41 -16.52
CA SER A 57 11.28 -10.88 -15.26
C SER A 57 11.23 -12.42 -15.21
N PRO A 58 12.30 -13.10 -14.76
CA PRO A 58 12.28 -14.56 -14.63
C PRO A 58 11.13 -15.01 -13.72
N LEU A 59 10.24 -15.86 -14.23
CA LEU A 59 9.03 -16.28 -13.52
C LEU A 59 9.33 -16.92 -12.16
N ILE A 60 10.41 -17.69 -12.07
CA ILE A 60 10.84 -18.31 -10.81
C ILE A 60 11.14 -17.24 -9.74
N ALA A 61 11.81 -16.15 -10.11
CA ALA A 61 12.11 -15.06 -9.17
C ALA A 61 10.82 -14.35 -8.72
N VAL A 62 9.88 -14.13 -9.64
CA VAL A 62 8.57 -13.53 -9.35
C VAL A 62 7.76 -14.42 -8.40
N ILE A 63 7.68 -15.73 -8.66
CA ILE A 63 6.96 -16.67 -7.80
C ILE A 63 7.59 -16.77 -6.41
N ASN A 64 8.92 -16.87 -6.32
CA ASN A 64 9.62 -16.94 -5.04
C ASN A 64 9.38 -15.68 -4.20
N GLU A 65 9.42 -14.51 -4.82
CA GLU A 65 9.17 -13.25 -4.12
C GLU A 65 7.69 -13.12 -3.70
N ALA A 66 6.75 -13.59 -4.53
CA ALA A 66 5.34 -13.63 -4.17
C ALA A 66 5.08 -14.54 -2.96
N HIS A 67 5.74 -15.70 -2.88
CA HIS A 67 5.69 -16.58 -1.70
C HIS A 67 6.30 -15.92 -0.47
N ARG A 68 7.47 -15.28 -0.60
CA ARG A 68 8.11 -14.55 0.51
C ARG A 68 7.18 -13.47 1.08
N LEU A 69 6.54 -12.69 0.21
CA LEU A 69 5.56 -11.67 0.61
C LEU A 69 4.31 -12.28 1.25
N LEU A 70 3.85 -13.42 0.76
CA LEU A 70 2.67 -14.09 1.32
C LEU A 70 2.95 -14.67 2.70
N ASP A 71 3.98 -15.50 2.82
CA ASP A 71 4.23 -16.26 4.03
C ASP A 71 4.91 -15.40 5.10
N ASN A 72 5.99 -14.72 4.76
CA ASN A 72 6.75 -13.97 5.77
C ASN A 72 6.09 -12.63 6.09
N VAL A 73 5.57 -11.91 5.08
CA VAL A 73 5.07 -10.54 5.30
C VAL A 73 3.58 -10.52 5.64
N ALA A 74 2.71 -11.09 4.80
CA ALA A 74 1.27 -11.05 5.02
C ALA A 74 0.83 -11.95 6.19
N LYS A 75 1.30 -13.20 6.25
CA LYS A 75 0.89 -14.14 7.30
C LYS A 75 1.67 -13.94 8.60
N ASP A 76 3.00 -13.92 8.57
CA ASP A 76 3.82 -13.94 9.78
C ASP A 76 4.04 -12.55 10.41
N GLU A 77 4.43 -11.54 9.62
CA GLU A 77 4.75 -10.20 10.14
C GLU A 77 3.53 -9.31 10.38
N ASN A 78 2.57 -9.30 9.45
CA ASN A 78 1.35 -8.48 9.58
C ASN A 78 0.21 -9.22 10.30
N GLY A 79 0.32 -10.54 10.43
CA GLY A 79 -0.76 -11.41 10.88
C GLY A 79 -1.74 -11.71 9.74
N ARG A 80 -2.17 -12.97 9.62
CA ARG A 80 -3.14 -13.48 8.62
C ARG A 80 -4.36 -12.57 8.44
N ASP A 81 -5.11 -12.79 7.36
CA ASP A 81 -6.18 -11.87 6.88
C ASP A 81 -5.63 -10.57 6.29
N SER A 82 -4.47 -10.70 5.62
CA SER A 82 -3.70 -9.58 5.10
C SER A 82 -3.41 -9.69 3.61
N LEU A 83 -3.25 -8.53 2.99
CA LEU A 83 -2.81 -8.32 1.63
C LEU A 83 -1.40 -7.72 1.66
N ALA A 84 -0.44 -8.39 1.01
CA ALA A 84 0.84 -7.82 0.65
C ALA A 84 0.85 -7.44 -0.83
N VAL A 85 1.38 -6.26 -1.16
CA VAL A 85 1.52 -5.75 -2.52
C VAL A 85 2.97 -5.37 -2.76
N GLY A 86 3.57 -5.97 -3.79
CA GLY A 86 4.95 -5.73 -4.17
C GLY A 86 5.09 -5.13 -5.56
N ILE A 87 6.16 -4.36 -5.79
CA ILE A 87 6.60 -3.95 -7.13
C ILE A 87 8.04 -4.41 -7.32
N LEU A 88 8.26 -5.34 -8.24
CA LEU A 88 9.57 -5.87 -8.60
C LEU A 88 10.05 -5.22 -9.91
N LYS A 89 11.05 -4.33 -9.83
CA LYS A 89 11.68 -3.69 -11.01
C LYS A 89 13.18 -3.99 -10.99
N SER A 90 13.73 -4.33 -12.17
CA SER A 90 15.16 -4.61 -12.33
C SER A 90 15.73 -5.70 -11.41
N GLY A 91 14.89 -6.65 -10.98
CA GLY A 91 15.31 -7.74 -10.08
C GLY A 91 15.29 -7.38 -8.59
N GLU A 92 14.95 -6.14 -8.24
CA GLU A 92 14.84 -5.68 -6.86
C GLU A 92 13.39 -5.32 -6.52
N LEU A 93 13.03 -5.48 -5.25
CA LEU A 93 11.75 -5.03 -4.73
C LEU A 93 11.87 -3.52 -4.51
N ASN A 94 11.03 -2.74 -5.17
CA ASN A 94 11.02 -1.28 -5.10
C ASN A 94 9.93 -0.75 -4.17
N CYS A 95 8.96 -1.59 -3.82
CA CYS A 95 7.82 -1.25 -2.98
C CYS A 95 7.29 -2.53 -2.33
N GLN A 96 6.96 -2.45 -1.04
CA GLN A 96 6.31 -3.51 -0.27
C GLN A 96 5.26 -2.90 0.66
N TRP A 97 4.03 -2.82 0.20
CA TRP A 97 2.92 -2.37 1.03
C TRP A 97 2.20 -3.57 1.62
N VAL A 98 1.94 -3.56 2.93
CA VAL A 98 1.17 -4.61 3.60
C VAL A 98 0.06 -4.01 4.44
N THR A 99 -1.10 -4.64 4.43
CA THR A 99 -2.30 -4.17 5.11
C THR A 99 -3.28 -5.31 5.38
N THR A 100 -4.15 -5.18 6.38
CA THR A 100 -5.35 -6.01 6.52
C THR A 100 -6.35 -5.69 5.41
N TRP A 101 -7.20 -6.65 5.01
CA TRP A 101 -8.22 -6.39 3.97
C TRP A 101 -9.15 -5.22 4.31
N ARG A 102 -9.44 -5.04 5.60
CA ARG A 102 -10.22 -3.92 6.12
C ARG A 102 -9.34 -3.03 6.98
N ARG A 103 -9.48 -1.73 6.78
CA ARG A 103 -8.89 -0.68 7.61
C ARG A 103 -10.04 0.10 8.20
N GLU A 104 -10.20 -0.01 9.52
CA GLU A 104 -11.40 0.47 10.21
C GLU A 104 -12.67 -0.11 9.55
N GLN A 105 -13.52 0.74 8.96
CA GLN A 105 -14.77 0.34 8.31
C GLN A 105 -14.70 0.23 6.79
N ARG A 106 -13.52 0.43 6.19
CA ARG A 106 -13.35 0.46 4.72
C ARG A 106 -12.45 -0.65 4.20
N ASP A 107 -12.67 -1.07 2.96
CA ASP A 107 -11.75 -1.96 2.25
C ASP A 107 -10.42 -1.24 1.97
N ALA A 108 -9.29 -1.87 2.28
CA ALA A 108 -7.96 -1.25 2.15
C ALA A 108 -7.64 -0.86 0.70
N VAL A 109 -8.00 -1.72 -0.26
CA VAL A 109 -7.82 -1.46 -1.69
C VAL A 109 -8.70 -0.30 -2.16
N ALA A 110 -9.89 -0.11 -1.57
CA ALA A 110 -10.72 1.05 -1.88
C ALA A 110 -10.07 2.35 -1.38
N CYS A 111 -9.49 2.34 -0.16
CA CYS A 111 -8.74 3.50 0.34
C CYS A 111 -7.54 3.84 -0.56
N LEU A 112 -6.82 2.82 -1.06
CA LEU A 112 -5.74 3.01 -2.03
C LEU A 112 -6.25 3.59 -3.35
N ASN A 113 -7.33 3.02 -3.90
CA ASN A 113 -7.92 3.47 -5.17
C ASN A 113 -8.44 4.90 -5.09
N ASP A 114 -8.95 5.33 -3.94
CA ASP A 114 -9.32 6.72 -3.73
C ASP A 114 -8.12 7.66 -3.85
N LEU A 115 -6.98 7.31 -3.23
CA LEU A 115 -5.75 8.08 -3.37
C LEU A 115 -5.29 8.07 -4.83
N VAL A 116 -5.27 6.91 -5.49
CA VAL A 116 -4.93 6.80 -6.93
C VAL A 116 -5.82 7.70 -7.79
N THR A 117 -7.12 7.74 -7.52
CA THR A 117 -8.09 8.58 -8.25
C THR A 117 -7.83 10.06 -8.00
N PHE A 118 -7.56 10.45 -6.75
CA PHE A 118 -7.17 11.82 -6.40
C PHE A 118 -5.87 12.23 -7.10
N LEU A 119 -4.89 11.33 -7.20
CA LEU A 119 -3.64 11.63 -7.91
C LEU A 119 -3.85 11.82 -9.41
N LYS A 120 -4.85 11.17 -10.01
CA LYS A 120 -5.18 11.27 -11.43
C LYS A 120 -5.96 12.53 -11.81
N SER A 121 -6.66 13.16 -10.87
CA SER A 121 -7.46 14.36 -11.17
C SER A 121 -6.62 15.61 -11.47
N SER A 122 -5.29 15.53 -11.33
CA SER A 122 -4.36 16.58 -11.74
C SER A 122 -3.98 16.45 -13.21
N ALA A 123 -4.28 17.48 -14.01
CA ALA A 123 -4.28 17.45 -15.47
C ALA A 123 -2.89 17.28 -16.13
N THR A 124 -1.80 17.48 -15.41
CA THR A 124 -0.43 17.51 -15.99
C THR A 124 0.55 16.54 -15.33
N GLU A 125 0.42 16.26 -14.03
CA GLU A 125 1.24 15.27 -13.32
C GLU A 125 0.56 14.86 -12.00
N PRO A 126 0.78 13.63 -11.49
CA PRO A 126 0.25 13.21 -10.20
C PRO A 126 0.51 14.26 -9.11
N CYS A 127 -0.51 14.60 -8.31
CA CYS A 127 -0.36 15.60 -7.23
C CYS A 127 0.84 15.28 -6.30
N LEU A 128 1.11 14.00 -6.07
CA LEU A 128 2.32 13.50 -5.38
C LEU A 128 3.46 13.29 -6.37
N SER A 129 4.28 14.33 -6.54
CA SER A 129 5.53 14.25 -7.32
C SER A 129 6.60 13.39 -6.61
N SER A 130 7.66 13.01 -7.33
CA SER A 130 8.84 12.36 -6.74
C SER A 130 9.46 13.19 -5.63
N ALA A 131 9.46 14.51 -5.79
CA ALA A 131 10.01 15.44 -4.82
C ALA A 131 9.23 15.40 -3.50
N ILE A 132 7.89 15.31 -3.54
CA ILE A 132 7.05 15.21 -2.33
C ILE A 132 7.33 13.91 -1.59
N VAL A 133 7.29 12.77 -2.30
CA VAL A 133 7.56 11.46 -1.68
C VAL A 133 8.96 11.42 -1.09
N TYR A 134 9.96 11.97 -1.78
CA TYR A 134 11.33 12.09 -1.27
C TYR A 134 11.41 12.97 -0.02
N ARG A 135 10.69 14.10 0.00
CA ARG A 135 10.68 15.03 1.12
C ARG A 135 10.04 14.40 2.36
N ILE A 136 8.85 13.82 2.21
CA ILE A 136 8.20 13.05 3.29
C ILE A 136 9.14 11.97 3.79
N ARG A 137 9.78 11.21 2.89
CA ARG A 137 10.78 10.20 3.27
C ARG A 137 11.92 10.78 4.07
N SER A 138 12.52 11.87 3.63
CA SER A 138 13.63 12.53 4.30
C SER A 138 13.22 13.02 5.70
N THR A 139 12.03 13.62 5.83
CA THR A 139 11.50 14.11 7.10
C THR A 139 11.24 12.95 8.05
N LEU A 140 10.56 11.90 7.60
CA LEU A 140 10.32 10.70 8.42
C LEU A 140 11.62 9.98 8.82
N SER A 141 12.59 9.87 7.91
CA SER A 141 13.89 9.24 8.19
C SER A 141 14.60 9.93 9.36
N ARG A 142 14.57 11.28 9.38
CA ARG A 142 15.12 12.08 10.48
C ARG A 142 14.33 11.90 11.78
N LEU A 143 13.00 11.87 11.70
CA LEU A 143 12.13 11.74 12.87
C LEU A 143 12.17 10.34 13.51
N CYS A 144 12.39 9.30 12.70
CA CYS A 144 12.48 7.91 13.15
C CYS A 144 13.89 7.46 13.51
N GLU A 145 14.90 8.34 13.39
CA GLU A 145 16.32 7.97 13.49
C GLU A 145 16.74 6.84 12.52
N GLN A 146 15.96 6.65 11.45
CA GLN A 146 16.19 5.62 10.43
C GLN A 146 16.96 6.22 9.27
N HIS A 147 18.18 5.71 9.04
CA HIS A 147 19.08 6.25 8.03
C HIS A 147 18.79 5.75 6.60
N LEU A 148 18.09 4.61 6.47
CA LEU A 148 17.76 4.00 5.18
C LEU A 148 16.32 3.49 5.19
N TRP A 149 15.47 4.09 4.36
CA TRP A 149 14.14 3.56 4.09
C TRP A 149 14.19 2.55 2.96
N CYS A 150 14.01 1.27 3.27
CA CYS A 150 13.85 0.21 2.27
C CYS A 150 12.38 -0.23 2.18
N PRO A 151 11.97 -0.88 1.08
CA PRO A 151 10.60 -1.38 0.94
C PRO A 151 10.19 -2.28 2.10
N GLY A 152 9.02 -1.99 2.68
CA GLY A 152 8.50 -2.71 3.84
C GLY A 152 9.02 -2.18 5.18
N SER A 153 9.83 -1.11 5.17
CA SER A 153 10.25 -0.42 6.40
C SER A 153 9.09 0.28 7.07
N TRP A 154 9.06 0.19 8.40
CA TRP A 154 8.14 0.93 9.25
C TRP A 154 8.95 1.77 10.24
N GLY A 155 8.71 3.08 10.22
CA GLY A 155 9.30 4.04 11.15
C GLY A 155 8.40 4.23 12.37
N GLU A 156 8.97 4.24 13.58
CA GLU A 156 8.22 4.54 14.79
C GLU A 156 8.22 6.06 15.03
N MET A 157 7.04 6.66 15.20
CA MET A 157 6.91 8.10 15.40
C MET A 157 7.23 8.51 16.85
N PRO A 158 7.92 9.66 17.05
CA PRO A 158 8.05 10.28 18.37
C PRO A 158 6.68 10.55 19.02
N ALA A 159 6.59 10.33 20.33
CA ALA A 159 5.35 10.57 21.07
C ALA A 159 4.97 12.06 21.07
N GLY A 160 3.68 12.36 20.88
CA GLY A 160 3.16 13.73 20.91
C GLY A 160 3.35 14.54 19.62
N LEU A 161 3.95 13.96 18.58
CA LEU A 161 4.06 14.61 17.27
C LEU A 161 2.75 14.50 16.48
N ASP A 162 2.24 15.64 16.00
CA ASP A 162 1.11 15.70 15.08
C ASP A 162 1.60 15.42 13.64
N VAL A 163 1.61 14.14 13.27
CA VAL A 163 2.03 13.69 11.95
C VAL A 163 1.09 14.19 10.84
N PRO A 164 -0.25 14.20 11.00
CA PRO A 164 -1.14 14.85 10.05
C PRO A 164 -0.80 16.32 9.78
N ALA A 165 -0.52 17.12 10.81
CA ALA A 165 -0.13 18.52 10.62
C ALA A 165 1.19 18.66 9.86
N LEU A 166 2.19 17.82 10.17
CA LEU A 166 3.46 17.76 9.44
C LEU A 166 3.24 17.42 7.96
N LEU A 167 2.45 16.37 7.67
CA LEU A 167 2.13 15.96 6.31
C LEU A 167 1.40 17.07 5.56
N ARG A 168 0.43 17.73 6.21
CA ARG A 168 -0.30 18.86 5.64
C ARG A 168 0.64 20.00 5.24
N ALA A 169 1.59 20.35 6.11
CA ALA A 169 2.58 21.38 5.83
C ALA A 169 3.48 21.00 4.63
N GLU A 170 3.98 19.76 4.57
CA GLU A 170 4.86 19.31 3.49
C GLU A 170 4.13 19.20 2.14
N ILE A 171 2.88 18.73 2.17
CA ILE A 171 2.01 18.65 1.00
C ILE A 171 1.64 20.06 0.52
N GLY A 172 1.17 20.93 1.42
CA GLY A 172 0.77 22.30 1.11
C GLY A 172 1.92 23.09 0.46
N HIS A 173 3.07 23.11 1.12
CA HIS A 173 4.27 23.78 0.60
C HIS A 173 4.71 23.26 -0.78
N SER A 174 4.52 21.97 -1.05
CA SER A 174 4.87 21.40 -2.36
C SER A 174 3.83 21.69 -3.46
N LEU A 175 2.57 21.89 -3.09
CA LEU A 175 1.52 22.29 -4.02
C LEU A 175 1.63 23.79 -4.36
N GLU A 176 1.89 24.65 -3.37
CA GLU A 176 2.16 26.10 -3.55
C GLU A 176 3.25 26.35 -4.59
N ILE A 177 4.37 25.62 -4.50
CA ILE A 177 5.50 25.73 -5.45
C ILE A 177 5.06 25.41 -6.89
N ARG A 178 4.08 24.52 -7.09
CA ARG A 178 3.69 24.04 -8.42
C ARG A 178 2.69 24.95 -9.12
N THR A 179 1.79 25.58 -8.38
CA THR A 179 0.63 26.27 -8.95
C THR A 179 0.67 27.78 -8.76
N GLY A 180 1.49 28.28 -7.83
CA GLY A 180 1.58 29.71 -7.54
C GLY A 180 0.31 30.31 -6.93
N GLU A 181 -0.65 29.47 -6.53
CA GLU A 181 -1.89 29.85 -5.86
C GLU A 181 -1.92 29.26 -4.45
N ASP A 182 -2.48 30.01 -3.48
CA ASP A 182 -2.93 29.45 -2.20
C ASP A 182 -4.05 28.47 -2.51
N HIS A 183 -3.72 27.19 -2.60
CA HIS A 183 -4.72 26.17 -2.82
C HIS A 183 -5.70 26.11 -1.66
N MET A 184 -6.98 25.96 -2.00
CA MET A 184 -8.10 25.71 -1.11
C MET A 184 -7.70 24.68 -0.03
N ASP A 185 -7.59 25.11 1.23
CA ASP A 185 -7.19 24.30 2.40
C ASP A 185 -7.86 22.92 2.44
N THR A 186 -9.08 22.82 1.92
CA THR A 186 -9.88 21.61 1.81
C THR A 186 -9.22 20.50 0.97
N HIS A 187 -8.61 20.82 -0.18
CA HIS A 187 -7.96 19.81 -1.04
C HIS A 187 -6.68 19.26 -0.39
N THR A 188 -5.90 20.15 0.24
CA THR A 188 -4.70 19.76 0.99
C THR A 188 -5.06 18.90 2.18
N ALA A 189 -6.14 19.23 2.90
CA ALA A 189 -6.66 18.41 4.00
C ALA A 189 -7.11 17.03 3.53
N ASP A 190 -7.92 16.93 2.46
CA ASP A 190 -8.39 15.63 1.95
C ASP A 190 -7.23 14.74 1.47
N LEU A 191 -6.24 15.30 0.77
CA LEU A 191 -5.03 14.55 0.39
C LEU A 191 -4.26 14.08 1.62
N THR A 192 -4.09 14.96 2.61
CA THR A 192 -3.39 14.63 3.85
C THR A 192 -4.07 13.48 4.57
N ASP A 193 -5.39 13.49 4.68
CA ASP A 193 -6.14 12.45 5.39
C ASP A 193 -6.02 11.10 4.68
N ARG A 194 -6.11 11.07 3.34
CA ARG A 194 -5.91 9.85 2.52
C ARG A 194 -4.49 9.30 2.66
N VAL A 195 -3.49 10.18 2.57
CA VAL A 195 -2.07 9.84 2.74
C VAL A 195 -1.83 9.28 4.13
N TRP A 196 -2.26 10.00 5.17
CA TRP A 196 -2.09 9.62 6.56
C TRP A 196 -2.72 8.27 6.87
N HIS A 197 -3.97 8.06 6.43
CA HIS A 197 -4.65 6.79 6.59
C HIS A 197 -3.82 5.66 5.98
N LEU A 198 -3.35 5.81 4.74
CA LEU A 198 -2.54 4.80 4.02
C LEU A 198 -1.14 4.55 4.61
N MET A 199 -0.53 5.55 5.23
CA MET A 199 0.81 5.44 5.82
C MET A 199 0.83 4.69 7.16
N GLN A 200 -0.27 4.61 7.90
CA GLN A 200 -0.29 3.89 9.17
C GLN A 200 -0.17 2.36 8.97
N ARG A 201 0.51 1.68 9.88
CA ARG A 201 0.53 0.20 9.91
C ARG A 201 -0.86 -0.36 10.24
N SER A 202 -1.25 -1.45 9.59
CA SER A 202 -2.55 -2.12 9.78
C SER A 202 -2.35 -3.63 10.04
N PRO A 203 -1.91 -4.03 11.25
CA PRO A 203 -1.71 -5.43 11.60
C PRO A 203 -3.04 -6.12 11.92
N ALA A 204 -3.12 -7.43 11.66
CA ALA A 204 -4.29 -8.23 11.99
C ALA A 204 -4.41 -8.46 13.51
N PRO A 205 -5.64 -8.48 14.05
CA PRO A 205 -5.89 -8.53 15.50
C PRO A 205 -5.42 -9.83 16.18
N SER A 206 -5.24 -10.93 15.44
CA SER A 206 -4.81 -12.23 15.99
C SER A 206 -3.29 -12.41 16.09
N SER A 207 -2.49 -11.38 15.77
CA SER A 207 -1.05 -11.41 16.01
C SER A 207 -0.78 -11.49 17.53
N ASN A 208 -0.71 -12.71 18.05
CA ASN A 208 -0.31 -13.05 19.41
C ASN A 208 1.16 -12.67 19.74
N LYS A 209 1.86 -11.99 18.83
CA LYS A 209 3.00 -11.13 19.17
C LYS A 209 2.47 -9.76 19.59
N THR A 210 2.04 -9.66 20.85
CA THR A 210 2.10 -8.44 21.68
C THR A 210 1.92 -7.11 20.94
N THR A 211 0.69 -6.80 20.51
CA THR A 211 0.19 -5.41 20.54
C THR A 211 -1.11 -5.37 21.32
N LYS A 212 -1.02 -5.83 22.57
CA LYS A 212 -1.83 -5.24 23.65
C LYS A 212 -1.71 -3.73 23.49
N ALA A 213 -2.83 -3.02 23.48
CA ALA A 213 -2.89 -1.57 23.49
C ALA A 213 -2.00 -1.04 24.64
N CYS A 214 -0.75 -0.78 24.33
CA CYS A 214 0.28 -0.32 25.24
C CYS A 214 0.87 0.92 24.57
N CYS A 215 0.44 2.09 25.02
CA CYS A 215 1.21 3.32 24.92
C CYS A 215 1.90 3.59 23.55
N GLY A 216 1.13 4.15 22.60
CA GLY A 216 1.40 5.53 22.19
C GLY A 216 2.34 5.83 21.02
N LYS A 217 2.89 4.86 20.28
CA LYS A 217 3.75 5.16 19.12
C LYS A 217 3.19 4.63 17.81
N VAL A 218 2.82 5.55 16.92
CA VAL A 218 2.30 5.23 15.58
C VAL A 218 3.46 4.77 14.70
N LYS A 219 3.29 3.62 14.02
CA LYS A 219 4.24 3.18 12.99
C LYS A 219 3.78 3.63 11.61
N VAL A 220 4.68 4.23 10.85
CA VAL A 220 4.41 4.81 9.53
C VAL A 220 5.24 4.14 8.44
N GLY A 221 4.62 4.00 7.28
CA GLY A 221 5.09 3.35 6.06
C GLY A 221 5.05 4.32 4.88
N LEU A 222 5.98 4.22 3.92
CA LEU A 222 5.92 5.00 2.67
C LEU A 222 5.43 4.22 1.47
N ASP A 223 5.48 2.89 1.54
CA ASP A 223 5.20 2.00 0.42
C ASP A 223 3.79 2.21 -0.16
N ALA A 224 2.81 2.58 0.66
CA ALA A 224 1.47 2.90 0.18
C ALA A 224 1.45 4.08 -0.82
N LEU A 225 2.29 5.10 -0.59
CA LEU A 225 2.41 6.27 -1.46
C LEU A 225 3.14 5.92 -2.76
N LEU A 226 4.21 5.11 -2.65
CA LEU A 226 4.94 4.59 -3.81
C LEU A 226 4.02 3.76 -4.70
N LEU A 227 3.24 2.87 -4.10
CA LEU A 227 2.25 2.06 -4.79
C LEU A 227 1.15 2.90 -5.44
N ALA A 228 0.55 3.84 -4.71
CA ALA A 228 -0.49 4.71 -5.26
C ALA A 228 0.01 5.50 -6.47
N ARG A 229 1.23 6.03 -6.39
CA ARG A 229 1.85 6.74 -7.51
C ARG A 229 2.16 5.83 -8.70
N PHE A 230 2.67 4.62 -8.45
CA PHE A 230 2.89 3.62 -9.49
C PHE A 230 1.61 3.32 -10.25
N LEU A 231 0.52 3.02 -9.54
CA LEU A 231 -0.80 2.73 -10.11
C LEU A 231 -1.41 3.94 -10.83
N ALA A 232 -1.15 5.17 -10.35
CA ALA A 232 -1.63 6.39 -10.99
C ALA A 232 -0.96 6.63 -12.35
N ARG A 233 0.35 6.34 -12.48
CA ARG A 233 1.11 6.52 -13.73
C ARG A 233 0.77 5.46 -14.79
N THR A 234 0.70 4.19 -14.40
CA THR A 234 0.55 3.07 -15.34
C THR A 234 -0.78 3.05 -16.08
N VAL A 235 -1.82 3.71 -15.55
CA VAL A 235 -3.13 3.79 -16.21
C VAL A 235 -3.17 4.87 -17.30
N ASN A 236 -2.22 5.82 -17.29
CA ASN A 236 -2.12 6.89 -18.30
C ASN A 236 -1.24 6.51 -19.51
N GLY A 237 -0.80 5.24 -19.62
CA GLY A 237 -0.01 4.74 -20.75
C GLY A 237 1.50 4.91 -20.64
N GLU A 238 2.01 5.62 -19.62
CA GLU A 238 3.43 5.72 -19.33
C GLU A 238 3.87 4.63 -18.35
N ALA A 239 3.98 3.40 -18.87
CA ALA A 239 4.83 2.41 -18.24
C ALA A 239 6.27 2.73 -18.66
N ASP A 240 6.95 3.59 -17.90
CA ASP A 240 8.39 3.80 -18.07
C ASP A 240 9.11 2.45 -17.96
N ALA A 241 9.71 2.08 -19.11
CA ALA A 241 10.60 0.94 -19.30
C ALA A 241 11.74 0.88 -18.27
#